data_AF-A0A2G8RR68-F1
#
_entry.id   AF-A0A2G8RR68-F1
#
_cell.length_a   1.000
_cell.length_b   1.000
_cell.length_c   1.000
_cell.angle_alpha   90.00
_cell.angle_beta   90.00
_cell.angle_gamma   90.00
#
_symmetry.space_group_name_H-M   'P 1'
#
loop_
_entity.id
_entity.type
_entity.pdbx_description
1 polymer ?
#
loop_
_entity_poly.entity_id
_entity_poly.type
_entity_poly.pdbx_seq_one_letter_code
_entity_poly.pdbx_strand_id
1 'polypeptide(L)'
;MPPPLLSRTLDPVLGVFTGVFAYYLYETHPRTALSEELRLTSLLWWKREKWQRERERKLQATEEVVDWQAITASVEAESDKSPKK
;
A
#
# COMPACT_ATOMS: atom_id res chain seq x y z
N MET A 1 13.50 21.76 30.63
CA MET A 1 13.03 21.07 29.42
C MET A 1 11.60 20.60 29.69
N PRO A 2 10.59 21.19 29.02
CA PRO A 2 9.19 20.93 29.33
C PRO A 2 8.84 19.46 29.05
N PRO A 3 8.07 18.79 29.93
CA PRO A 3 7.72 17.39 29.76
C PRO A 3 6.72 17.23 28.60
N PRO A 4 6.83 16.17 27.77
CA PRO A 4 5.86 15.89 26.72
C PRO A 4 4.49 15.63 27.34
N LEU A 5 3.45 16.30 26.83
CA LEU A 5 2.13 16.35 27.48
C LEU A 5 1.29 15.07 27.30
N LEU A 6 1.66 14.17 26.37
CA LEU A 6 0.94 12.91 26.18
C LEU A 6 1.82 11.75 25.69
N SER A 7 2.70 11.98 24.70
CA SER A 7 3.80 11.07 24.34
C SER A 7 4.78 11.80 23.39
N ARG A 8 6.06 11.44 23.44
CA ARG A 8 7.11 12.07 22.59
C ARG A 8 6.94 11.82 21.09
N THR A 9 6.06 10.91 20.69
CA THR A 9 5.80 10.52 19.31
C THR A 9 4.41 10.92 18.80
N LEU A 10 3.43 11.16 19.68
CA LEU A 10 2.08 11.53 19.26
C LEU A 10 2.02 12.96 18.74
N ASP A 11 2.68 13.89 19.44
CA ASP A 11 2.70 15.32 19.09
C ASP A 11 3.22 15.60 17.67
N PRO A 12 4.34 15.01 17.19
CA PRO A 12 4.79 15.22 15.81
C PRO A 12 3.87 14.53 14.77
N VAL A 13 3.30 13.37 15.09
CA VAL A 13 2.33 12.71 14.20
C VAL A 13 1.07 13.56 14.05
N LEU A 14 0.55 14.08 15.15
CA LEU A 14 -0.57 15.02 15.17
C LEU A 14 -0.23 16.31 14.43
N GLY A 15 0.97 16.86 14.60
CA GLY A 15 1.42 18.05 13.87
C GLY A 15 1.47 17.85 12.36
N VAL A 16 2.09 16.75 11.90
CA VAL A 16 2.15 16.42 10.47
C VAL A 16 0.74 16.15 9.92
N PHE A 17 -0.08 15.39 10.62
CA PHE A 17 -1.45 15.09 10.21
C PHE A 17 -2.29 16.37 10.09
N THR A 18 -2.21 17.24 11.10
CA THR A 18 -2.95 18.51 11.12
C THR A 18 -2.48 19.44 10.01
N GLY A 19 -1.17 19.49 9.72
CA GLY A 19 -0.62 20.26 8.60
C GLY A 19 -1.11 19.77 7.24
N VAL A 20 -1.10 18.44 7.01
CA VAL A 20 -1.63 17.84 5.78
C VAL A 20 -3.14 18.09 5.65
N PHE A 21 -3.89 17.97 6.74
CA PHE A 21 -5.33 18.23 6.75
C PHE A 21 -5.68 19.69 6.46
N ALA A 22 -4.95 20.63 7.06
CA ALA A 22 -5.11 22.06 6.76
C ALA A 22 -4.80 22.36 5.29
N TYR A 23 -3.76 21.74 4.73
CA TYR A 23 -3.44 21.87 3.31
C TYR A 23 -4.55 21.31 2.41
N TYR A 24 -5.12 20.15 2.75
CA TYR A 24 -6.25 19.57 2.02
C TYR A 24 -7.49 20.50 2.02
N LEU A 25 -7.80 21.12 3.16
CA LEU A 25 -8.91 22.09 3.26
C LEU A 25 -8.65 23.38 2.46
N TYR A 26 -7.39 23.82 2.39
CA TYR A 26 -6.98 24.95 1.57
C TYR A 26 -7.14 24.66 0.08
N GLU A 27 -6.78 23.44 -0.33
CA GLU A 27 -6.82 22.99 -1.73
C GLU A 27 -8.25 22.73 -2.21
N THR A 28 -9.19 22.38 -1.32
CA THR A 28 -10.61 22.12 -1.63
C THR A 28 -11.50 23.37 -1.58
N HIS A 29 -10.97 24.52 -1.19
CA HIS A 29 -11.73 25.77 -1.18
C HIS A 29 -12.06 26.25 -2.61
N PRO A 30 -13.34 26.58 -2.91
CA PRO A 30 -13.79 26.92 -4.27
C PRO A 30 -13.19 28.22 -4.83
N ARG A 31 -12.56 29.04 -3.98
CA ARG A 31 -11.92 30.31 -4.37
C ARG A 31 -10.43 30.19 -4.64
N THR A 32 -9.80 29.10 -4.23
CA THR A 32 -8.36 28.83 -4.34
C THR A 32 -8.07 27.51 -5.04
N ALA A 33 -9.09 26.92 -5.67
CA ALA A 33 -8.99 25.65 -6.37
C ALA A 33 -7.93 25.73 -7.47
N LEU A 34 -6.72 25.27 -7.15
CA LEU A 34 -5.69 25.01 -8.12
C LEU A 34 -6.21 23.94 -9.09
N SER A 35 -5.89 24.10 -10.37
CA SER A 35 -6.24 23.12 -11.41
C SER A 35 -5.82 21.71 -10.97
N GLU A 36 -6.65 20.72 -11.26
CA GLU A 36 -6.54 19.35 -10.77
C GLU A 36 -5.18 18.69 -11.12
N GLU A 37 -4.54 19.18 -12.19
CA GLU A 37 -3.20 18.79 -12.63
C GLU A 37 -2.08 19.31 -11.72
N LEU A 38 -2.27 20.46 -11.05
CA LEU A 38 -1.30 21.04 -10.11
C LEU A 38 -1.47 20.52 -8.69
N ARG A 39 -2.50 19.71 -8.43
CA ARG A 39 -2.76 19.17 -7.09
C ARG A 39 -1.74 18.12 -6.69
N LEU A 40 -1.25 18.18 -5.46
CA LEU A 40 -0.37 17.13 -4.92
C LEU A 40 -1.09 15.78 -4.83
N THR A 41 -2.42 15.80 -4.69
CA THR A 41 -3.25 14.60 -4.65
C THR A 41 -3.22 13.82 -5.96
N SER A 42 -3.12 14.48 -7.12
CA SER A 42 -3.06 13.80 -8.43
C SER A 42 -1.75 13.04 -8.60
N LEU A 43 -0.63 13.64 -8.18
CA LEU A 43 0.68 12.99 -8.13
C LEU A 43 0.71 11.82 -7.14
N LEU A 44 0.05 11.97 -5.98
CA LEU A 44 -0.09 10.90 -4.99
C LEU A 44 -0.92 9.73 -5.53
N TRP A 45 -1.99 10.02 -6.27
CA TRP A 45 -2.82 9.02 -6.93
C TRP A 45 -2.02 8.25 -7.98
N TRP A 46 -1.30 8.97 -8.85
CA TRP A 46 -0.40 8.36 -9.84
C TRP A 46 0.69 7.50 -9.20
N LYS A 47 1.32 7.98 -8.12
CA LYS A 47 2.35 7.23 -7.40
C LYS A 47 1.78 5.96 -6.77
N ARG A 48 0.58 6.03 -6.20
CA ARG A 48 -0.12 4.88 -5.63
C ARG A 48 -0.48 3.87 -6.72
N GLU A 49 -0.98 4.33 -7.86
CA GLU A 49 -1.30 3.47 -9.01
C GLU A 49 -0.05 2.77 -9.55
N LYS A 50 1.06 3.51 -9.70
CA LYS A 50 2.35 2.94 -10.09
C LYS A 50 2.82 1.86 -9.10
N TRP A 51 2.69 2.09 -7.80
CA TRP A 51 3.07 1.12 -6.77
C TRP A 51 2.20 -0.14 -6.78
N GLN A 52 0.89 0.00 -7.03
CA GLN A 52 0.00 -1.15 -7.20
C GLN A 52 0.40 -1.99 -8.43
N ARG A 53 0.64 -1.35 -9.57
CA ARG A 53 1.11 -2.05 -10.78
C ARG A 53 2.45 -2.77 -10.56
N GLU A 54 3.38 -2.15 -9.83
CA GLU A 54 4.65 -2.80 -9.48
C GLU A 54 4.44 -4.00 -8.54
N ARG A 55 3.49 -3.92 -7.61
CA ARG A 55 3.13 -5.04 -6.74
C ARG A 55 2.48 -6.17 -7.52
N GLU A 56 1.52 -5.86 -8.38
CA GLU A 56 0.87 -6.84 -9.25
C GLU A 56 1.88 -7.55 -10.16
N ARG A 57 2.81 -6.81 -10.76
CA ARG A 57 3.90 -7.41 -11.57
C ARG A 57 4.79 -8.35 -10.76
N LYS A 58 5.13 -7.98 -9.51
CA LYS A 58 5.93 -8.84 -8.64
C LYS A 58 5.16 -10.08 -8.21
N LEU A 59 3.87 -9.95 -7.94
CA LEU A 59 3.00 -11.08 -7.62
C LEU A 59 2.86 -12.03 -8.81
N GLN A 60 2.59 -11.51 -10.02
CA GLN A 60 2.54 -12.30 -11.26
C GLN A 60 3.87 -13.01 -11.56
N ALA A 61 5.00 -12.31 -11.44
CA ALA A 61 6.31 -12.92 -11.62
C ALA A 61 6.63 -13.99 -10.56
N THR A 62 6.07 -13.85 -9.35
CA THR A 62 6.23 -14.85 -8.28
C THR A 62 5.28 -16.03 -8.49
N GLU A 63 4.05 -15.82 -8.96
CA GLU A 63 3.10 -16.86 -9.32
C GLU A 63 3.57 -17.70 -10.52
N GLU A 64 4.23 -17.09 -11.51
CA GLU A 64 4.83 -17.83 -12.65
C GLU A 64 6.01 -18.71 -12.19
N VAL A 65 6.73 -18.30 -11.14
CA VAL A 65 7.84 -19.08 -10.56
C VAL A 65 7.33 -20.17 -9.59
N VAL A 66 6.22 -19.92 -8.90
CA VAL A 66 5.56 -20.91 -8.02
C VAL A 66 4.49 -21.64 -8.81
N ASP A 67 4.93 -22.62 -9.60
CA ASP A 67 4.04 -23.44 -10.41
C ASP A 67 3.17 -24.35 -9.52
N TRP A 68 1.99 -23.85 -9.11
CA TRP A 68 1.05 -24.56 -8.26
C TRP A 68 0.62 -25.91 -8.85
N GLN A 69 0.70 -26.08 -10.17
CA GLN A 69 0.43 -27.36 -10.84
C GLN A 69 1.47 -28.43 -10.48
N ALA A 70 2.74 -28.04 -10.32
CA ALA A 70 3.80 -28.94 -9.89
C ALA A 70 3.62 -29.36 -8.41
N ILE A 71 3.12 -28.45 -7.57
CA ILE A 71 2.81 -28.75 -6.17
C ILE A 71 1.60 -29.70 -6.07
N THR A 72 0.55 -29.47 -6.85
CA THR A 72 -0.61 -30.37 -6.87
C THR A 72 -0.26 -31.74 -7.43
N ALA A 73 0.55 -31.81 -8.51
CA ALA A 73 0.96 -33.08 -9.10
C ALA A 73 1.86 -33.90 -8.18
N SER A 74 2.75 -33.26 -7.41
CA SER A 74 3.59 -33.93 -6.42
C SER A 74 2.79 -34.44 -5.22
N VAL A 75 1.80 -33.67 -4.74
CA VAL A 75 0.86 -34.11 -3.70
C VAL A 75 0.02 -35.31 -4.15
N GLU A 76 -0.51 -35.30 -5.38
CA GLU A 76 -1.33 -36.40 -5.91
C GLU A 76 -0.49 -37.68 -6.05
N ALA A 77 0.72 -37.57 -6.59
CA ALA A 77 1.65 -38.69 -6.78
C ALA A 77 2.18 -39.26 -5.45
N GLU A 78 2.23 -38.46 -4.39
CA GLU A 78 2.60 -38.92 -3.05
C GLU A 78 1.41 -39.59 -2.34
N SER A 79 0.17 -39.16 -2.63
CA SER A 79 -1.03 -39.82 -2.11
C SER A 79 -1.25 -41.22 -2.70
N ASP A 80 -0.94 -41.41 -3.99
CA ASP A 80 -1.07 -42.70 -4.69
C ASP A 80 -0.03 -43.74 -4.24
N LYS A 81 1.09 -43.27 -3.65
CA LYS A 81 2.15 -44.14 -3.10
C LYS A 81 1.91 -44.61 -1.67
N SER A 82 0.84 -44.17 -0.98
CA SER A 82 0.53 -44.71 0.34
C SER A 82 -0.18 -46.06 0.21
N PRO A 83 0.48 -47.20 0.54
CA PRO A 83 -0.21 -48.48 0.54
C PRO A 83 -1.22 -48.47 1.68
N LYS A 84 -2.50 -48.72 1.35
CA LYS A 84 -3.52 -49.05 2.34
C LYS A 84 -3.03 -50.24 3.16
N LYS A 85 -2.75 -49.99 4.44
CA LYS A 85 -2.58 -51.04 5.46
C LYS A 85 -3.94 -51.63 5.83
#